data_AF-A0A6I6FM30-F1
#
_entry.id   AF-A0A6I6FM30-F1
#
_cell.length_a   1.000
_cell.length_b   1.000
_cell.length_c   1.000
_cell.angle_alpha   90.00
_cell.angle_beta   90.00
_cell.angle_gamma   90.00
#
_symmetry.space_group_name_H-M   'P 1'
#
loop_
_entity.id
_entity.type
_entity.pdbx_description
1 polymer ?
#
loop_
_entity_poly.entity_id
_entity_poly.type
_entity_poly.pdbx_seq_one_letter_code
_entity_poly.pdbx_strand_id
1 'polypeptide(L)'
;MNEPAASESGCQMMKRIAQELKASIRAFEAHAEELSRRIAELEAQPDPEVELEILALVQARDALEKKIEEERASLSTLEDVIRENC
;
A
#
# COMPACT_ATOMS: atom_id res chain seq x y z
N MET A 1 15.94 7.01 -39.14
CA MET A 1 16.67 6.19 -38.16
C MET A 1 15.77 6.05 -36.95
N ASN A 2 15.32 4.85 -36.62
CA ASN A 2 14.66 4.59 -35.33
C ASN A 2 15.76 4.21 -34.36
N GLU A 3 16.08 5.09 -33.42
CA GLU A 3 16.89 4.72 -32.26
C GLU A 3 16.19 3.56 -31.55
N PRO A 4 16.88 2.47 -31.20
CA PRO A 4 16.29 1.48 -30.33
C PRO A 4 16.02 2.20 -29.01
N ALA A 5 14.74 2.31 -28.63
CA ALA A 5 14.36 2.74 -27.30
C ALA A 5 15.27 2.00 -26.33
N ALA A 6 16.08 2.74 -25.56
CA ALA A 6 17.05 2.17 -24.65
C ALA A 6 16.32 1.14 -23.79
N SER A 7 16.58 -0.14 -24.06
CA SER A 7 15.89 -1.25 -23.42
C SER A 7 16.17 -1.16 -21.93
N GLU A 8 15.14 -0.94 -21.12
CA GLU A 8 15.28 -0.97 -19.66
C GLU A 8 15.99 -2.26 -19.26
N SER A 9 17.09 -2.16 -18.51
CA SER A 9 17.77 -3.37 -18.02
C SER A 9 16.90 -4.05 -16.97
N GLY A 10 17.02 -5.37 -16.80
CA GLY A 10 16.26 -6.10 -15.78
C GLY A 10 16.40 -5.47 -14.38
N CYS A 11 17.59 -4.98 -14.04
CA CYS A 11 17.84 -4.26 -12.79
C CYS A 11 17.16 -2.90 -12.69
N GLN A 12 17.06 -2.14 -13.79
CA GLN A 12 16.32 -0.89 -13.83
C GLN A 12 14.82 -1.15 -13.66
N MET A 13 14.29 -2.17 -14.35
CA MET A 13 12.90 -2.60 -14.24
C MET A 13 12.55 -3.00 -12.81
N MET A 14 13.35 -3.85 -12.18
CA MET A 14 13.13 -4.28 -10.79
C MET A 14 13.18 -3.10 -9.81
N LYS A 15 14.15 -2.17 -9.97
CA LYS A 15 14.23 -0.95 -9.15
C LYS A 15 13.00 -0.05 -9.32
N ARG A 16 12.49 0.09 -10.54
CA ARG A 16 11.25 0.83 -10.81
C ARG A 16 10.04 0.18 -10.13
N ILE A 17 9.88 -1.14 -10.24
CA ILE A 17 8.79 -1.88 -9.59
C ILE A 17 8.88 -1.73 -8.06
N ALA A 18 10.09 -1.79 -7.48
CA ALA A 18 10.27 -1.56 -6.04
C ALA A 18 9.86 -0.14 -5.62
N GLN A 19 10.09 0.87 -6.46
CA GLN A 19 9.61 2.23 -6.21
C GLN A 19 8.09 2.36 -6.31
N GLU A 20 7.47 1.71 -7.30
CA GLU A 20 6.02 1.66 -7.45
C GLU A 20 5.34 0.98 -6.25
N LEU A 21 5.89 -0.14 -5.78
CA LEU A 21 5.42 -0.81 -4.56
C LEU A 21 5.55 0.10 -3.33
N LYS A 22 6.66 0.81 -3.16
CA LYS A 22 6.82 1.79 -2.07
C LYS A 22 5.77 2.90 -2.13
N ALA A 23 5.43 3.38 -3.32
CA ALA A 23 4.41 4.40 -3.50
C ALA A 23 3.01 3.85 -3.18
N SER A 24 2.70 2.62 -3.62
CA SER A 24 1.45 1.92 -3.32
C SER A 24 1.25 1.72 -1.82
N ILE A 25 2.27 1.20 -1.12
CA ILE A 25 2.27 1.02 0.33
C ILE A 25 1.96 2.34 1.04
N ARG A 26 2.63 3.44 0.67
CA ARG A 26 2.38 4.75 1.28
C ARG A 26 0.96 5.26 1.05
N ALA A 27 0.40 5.02 -0.14
CA ALA A 27 -0.98 5.40 -0.44
C ALA A 27 -1.98 4.61 0.40
N PHE A 28 -1.75 3.32 0.60
CA PHE A 28 -2.58 2.49 1.47
C PHE A 28 -2.43 2.86 2.95
N GLU A 29 -1.22 3.16 3.42
CA GLU A 29 -1.00 3.66 4.78
C GLU A 29 -1.79 4.95 5.05
N ALA A 30 -1.74 5.91 4.11
CA ALA A 30 -2.49 7.15 4.22
C ALA A 30 -4.02 6.91 4.26
N HIS A 31 -4.52 5.99 3.45
CA HIS A 31 -5.94 5.65 3.45
C HIS A 31 -6.36 4.88 4.71
N ALA A 32 -5.50 4.01 5.25
CA ALA A 32 -5.76 3.35 6.55
C ALA A 32 -5.81 4.36 7.70
N GLU A 33 -4.95 5.39 7.65
CA GLU A 33 -4.97 6.48 8.62
C GLU A 33 -6.26 7.31 8.52
N GLU A 34 -6.71 7.62 7.30
CA GLU A 34 -7.98 8.31 7.07
C GLU A 34 -9.18 7.53 7.63
N LEU A 35 -9.25 6.22 7.36
CA LEU A 35 -10.27 5.35 7.92
C LEU A 35 -10.23 5.34 9.44
N SER A 36 -9.02 5.29 10.04
CA SER A 36 -8.84 5.32 11.49
C SER A 36 -9.33 6.63 12.10
N ARG A 37 -9.07 7.77 11.46
CA ARG A 37 -9.59 9.07 11.91
C ARG A 37 -11.12 9.10 11.82
N ARG A 38 -11.70 8.60 10.72
CA ARG A 38 -13.15 8.55 10.54
C ARG A 38 -13.85 7.66 11.57
N ILE A 39 -13.26 6.51 11.89
CA ILE A 39 -13.74 5.64 12.97
C ILE A 39 -13.75 6.40 14.30
N ALA A 40 -12.65 7.07 14.65
CA ALA A 40 -12.57 7.82 15.91
C ALA A 40 -13.60 8.97 15.99
N GLU A 41 -13.86 9.65 14.87
CA GLU A 41 -14.90 10.67 14.79
C GLU A 41 -16.32 10.12 15.01
N LEU A 42 -16.59 8.91 14.50
CA LEU A 42 -17.88 8.24 14.67
C LEU A 42 -18.03 7.68 16.09
N GLU A 43 -16.99 7.07 16.65
CA GLU A 43 -16.98 6.55 18.03
C GLU A 43 -17.19 7.66 19.07
N ALA A 44 -16.80 8.89 18.76
CA ALA A 44 -17.03 10.05 19.62
C ALA A 44 -18.48 10.59 19.58
N GLN A 45 -19.30 10.15 18.62
CA GLN A 45 -20.69 10.57 18.50
C GLN A 45 -21.60 9.69 19.37
N PRO A 46 -22.50 10.27 20.18
CA PRO A 46 -23.45 9.53 21.01
C PRO A 46 -24.65 9.04 20.19
N ASP A 47 -24.40 8.42 19.04
CA ASP A 47 -25.42 7.95 18.10
C ASP A 47 -25.34 6.41 17.96
N PRO A 48 -26.34 5.64 18.40
CA PRO A 48 -26.34 4.18 18.25
C PRO A 48 -26.46 3.71 16.79
N GLU A 49 -26.84 4.58 15.84
CA GLU A 49 -26.99 4.20 14.44
C GLU A 49 -25.65 4.10 13.69
N VAL A 50 -24.56 4.66 14.24
CA VAL A 50 -23.24 4.63 13.59
C VAL A 50 -22.46 3.33 13.81
N GLU A 51 -22.94 2.40 14.64
CA GLU A 51 -22.22 1.16 14.97
C GLU A 51 -21.96 0.28 13.73
N LEU A 52 -22.93 0.21 12.80
CA LEU A 52 -22.76 -0.51 11.53
C LEU A 52 -21.78 0.19 10.58
N GLU A 53 -21.74 1.52 10.57
CA GLU A 53 -20.77 2.29 9.78
C GLU A 53 -19.35 2.06 10.31
N ILE A 54 -19.18 2.12 11.64
CA ILE A 54 -17.90 1.85 12.31
C ILE A 54 -17.42 0.44 11.97
N LEU A 55 -18.29 -0.57 12.05
CA LEU A 55 -17.92 -1.95 11.73
C LEU A 55 -17.43 -2.09 10.27
N ALA A 56 -18.12 -1.46 9.32
CA ALA A 56 -17.73 -1.48 7.91
C ALA A 56 -16.38 -0.79 7.68
N LEU A 57 -16.13 0.35 8.34
CA LEU A 57 -14.86 1.07 8.25
C LEU A 57 -13.71 0.29 8.87
N VAL A 58 -13.93 -0.38 10.00
CA VAL A 58 -12.95 -1.27 10.64
C VAL A 58 -12.58 -2.41 9.70
N GLN A 59 -13.56 -3.08 9.09
CA GLN A 59 -13.30 -4.16 8.13
C GLN A 59 -12.52 -3.67 6.91
N ALA A 60 -12.84 -2.47 6.40
CA ALA A 60 -12.10 -1.85 5.30
C ALA A 60 -10.65 -1.53 5.68
N ARG A 61 -10.42 -0.98 6.88
CA ARG A 61 -9.08 -0.72 7.42
C ARG A 61 -8.28 -2.02 7.55
N ASP A 62 -8.85 -3.04 8.16
CA ASP A 62 -8.16 -4.32 8.41
C ASP A 62 -7.79 -5.01 7.09
N ALA A 63 -8.66 -4.95 6.08
CA ALA A 63 -8.35 -5.45 4.74
C ALA A 63 -7.20 -4.67 4.08
N LEU A 64 -7.14 -3.36 4.31
CA LEU A 64 -6.08 -2.50 3.79
C LEU A 64 -4.74 -2.75 4.49
N GLU A 65 -4.76 -2.92 5.81
CA GLU A 65 -3.58 -3.29 6.61
C GLU A 65 -2.99 -4.62 6.15
N LYS A 66 -3.84 -5.63 5.94
CA LYS A 66 -3.39 -6.91 5.38
C LYS A 66 -2.73 -6.75 4.02
N LYS A 67 -3.30 -5.91 3.14
CA LYS A 67 -2.71 -5.63 1.83
C LYS A 67 -1.35 -4.93 1.95
N ILE A 68 -1.21 -3.99 2.89
CA ILE A 68 0.08 -3.33 3.18
C ILE A 68 1.13 -4.36 3.60
N GLU A 69 0.77 -5.32 4.45
CA GLU A 69 1.68 -6.40 4.87
C GLU A 69 2.13 -7.28 3.68
N GLU A 70 1.19 -7.67 2.82
CA GLU A 70 1.47 -8.45 1.60
C GLU A 70 2.40 -7.69 0.64
N GLU A 71 2.16 -6.39 0.43
CA GLU A 71 3.02 -5.55 -0.41
C GLU A 71 4.39 -5.31 0.21
N ARG A 72 4.50 -5.14 1.53
CA ARG A 72 5.79 -5.02 2.24
C ARG A 72 6.61 -6.30 2.13
N ALA A 73 5.98 -7.48 2.24
CA ALA A 73 6.65 -8.76 2.06
C ALA A 73 7.16 -8.91 0.61
N SER A 74 6.33 -8.52 -0.37
CA SER A 74 6.69 -8.54 -1.80
C SER A 74 7.85 -7.59 -2.10
N LEU A 75 7.81 -6.38 -1.53
CA LEU A 75 8.87 -5.38 -1.66
C LEU A 75 10.18 -5.88 -1.05
N SER A 76 10.15 -6.43 0.17
CA SER A 76 11.35 -6.97 0.83
C SER A 76 12.00 -8.05 -0.03
N THR A 77 11.19 -8.98 -0.56
CA THR A 77 11.68 -10.04 -1.45
C THR A 77 12.32 -9.47 -2.71
N LEU A 78 11.69 -8.47 -3.34
CA LEU A 78 12.22 -7.81 -4.53
C LEU A 78 13.52 -7.04 -4.25
N GLU A 79 13.60 -6.35 -3.11
CA GLU A 79 14.81 -5.63 -2.69
C GLU A 79 15.99 -6.58 -2.43
N ASP A 80 15.72 -7.75 -1.85
CA ASP A 80 16.74 -8.79 -1.68
C ASP A 80 17.26 -9.30 -3.04
N VAL A 81 16.36 -9.59 -3.99
CA VAL A 81 16.75 -10.00 -5.35
C VAL A 81 17.58 -8.92 -6.05
N ILE A 82 17.17 -7.65 -5.95
CA ILE A 82 17.93 -6.53 -6.54
C ILE A 82 19.32 -6.46 -5.90
N ARG A 83 19.41 -6.56 -4.57
CA ARG A 83 20.69 -6.49 -3.85
C ARG A 83 21.65 -7.61 -4.27
N GLU A 84 21.13 -8.80 -4.52
CA GLU A 84 21.93 -9.97 -4.92
C GLU A 84 22.36 -9.95 -6.39
N ASN A 85 21.63 -9.25 -7.27
CA ASN A 85 21.77 -9.41 -8.72
C ASN A 85 22.17 -8.15 -9.52
N CYS A 86 22.29 -6.94 -8.91
CA CYS A 86 22.34 -5.67 -9.68
C CYS A 86 23.51 -4.67 -9.45
#